data_AF-A0A1J0KU91-F1
#
_entry.id   AF-A0A1J0KU91-F1
#
_cell.length_a   1.000
_cell.length_b   1.000
_cell.length_c   1.000
_cell.angle_alpha   90.00
_cell.angle_beta   90.00
_cell.angle_gamma   90.00
#
_symmetry.space_group_name_H-M   'P 1'
#
loop_
_entity.id
_entity.type
_entity.pdbx_description
1 polymer ?
#
loop_
_entity_poly.entity_id
_entity_poly.type
_entity_poly.pdbx_seq_one_letter_code
_entity_poly.pdbx_strand_id
1 'polypeptide(L)'
;MNENIYFIAINTENTLCVLQRISSILSRNRVNIEQMTVFETANKGISHFNLVVHSTEIKIEKIIKKLANIIEVIDINITSSIPMNGVAVASAYEGIKPTLEKVA
;
A
#
# COMPACT_ATOMS: atom_id res chain seq x y z
N MET A 1 -6.11 -21.00 2.66
CA MET A 1 -5.08 -19.99 2.97
C MET A 1 -5.82 -18.74 3.37
N ASN A 2 -5.57 -18.20 4.56
CA ASN A 2 -6.25 -16.97 4.99
C ASN A 2 -5.65 -15.80 4.23
N GLU A 3 -6.48 -15.10 3.46
CA GLU A 3 -6.11 -13.85 2.82
C GLU A 3 -6.40 -12.70 3.80
N ASN A 4 -5.47 -11.76 3.85
CA ASN A 4 -5.57 -10.57 4.68
C ASN A 4 -5.43 -9.34 3.77
N ILE A 5 -6.03 -8.24 4.21
CA ILE A 5 -5.83 -6.93 3.60
C ILE A 5 -4.61 -6.31 4.27
N TYR A 6 -3.65 -5.83 3.48
CA TYR A 6 -2.44 -5.18 3.96
C TYR A 6 -2.42 -3.73 3.52
N PHE A 7 -2.17 -2.83 4.49
CA PHE A 7 -1.93 -1.42 4.25
C PHE A 7 -0.43 -1.18 4.25
N ILE A 8 0.12 -0.78 3.11
CA ILE A 8 1.55 -0.58 2.91
C ILE A 8 1.78 0.89 2.58
N ALA A 9 2.64 1.53 3.36
CA ALA A 9 3.16 2.85 3.10
C ALA A 9 4.59 2.71 2.54
N ILE A 10 4.87 3.37 1.42
CA ILE A 10 6.20 3.37 0.79
C ILE A 10 6.61 4.81 0.52
N ASN A 11 7.79 5.19 1.01
CA ASN A 11 8.41 6.46 0.66
C ASN A 11 9.46 6.24 -0.41
N THR A 12 9.44 7.03 -1.47
CA THR A 12 10.40 6.93 -2.58
C THR A 12 10.93 8.28 -2.99
N GLU A 13 12.10 8.29 -3.61
CA GLU A 13 12.51 9.44 -4.42
C GLU A 13 11.55 9.61 -5.60
N ASN A 14 11.18 10.85 -5.91
CA ASN A 14 10.31 11.19 -7.01
C ASN A 14 11.11 11.27 -8.32
N THR A 15 11.45 10.10 -8.88
CA THR A 15 12.19 9.98 -10.13
C THR A 15 11.36 9.30 -11.22
N LEU A 16 11.89 9.32 -12.44
CA LEU A 16 11.21 8.73 -13.58
C LEU A 16 10.98 7.23 -13.38
N CYS A 17 9.78 6.78 -13.75
CA CYS A 17 9.36 5.38 -13.79
C CYS A 17 9.22 4.64 -12.44
N VAL A 18 9.25 5.35 -11.30
CA VAL A 18 9.09 4.71 -9.96
C VAL A 18 7.75 4.00 -9.83
N LEU A 19 6.66 4.66 -10.23
CA LEU A 19 5.31 4.07 -10.22
C LEU A 19 5.25 2.78 -11.05
N GLN A 20 5.84 2.77 -12.24
CA GLN A 20 5.87 1.62 -13.12
C GLN A 20 6.68 0.48 -12.52
N ARG A 21 7.81 0.76 -11.85
CA ARG A 21 8.62 -0.24 -11.16
C ARG A 21 7.81 -0.91 -10.03
N ILE A 22 7.17 -0.12 -9.17
CA ILE A 22 6.32 -0.63 -8.08
C ILE A 22 5.13 -1.44 -8.63
N SER A 23 4.40 -0.86 -9.58
CA SER A 23 3.22 -1.50 -10.20
C SER A 23 3.58 -2.81 -10.89
N SER A 24 4.77 -2.89 -11.51
CA SER A 24 5.26 -4.10 -12.15
C SER A 24 5.57 -5.22 -11.16
N ILE A 25 6.10 -4.89 -9.97
CA ILE A 25 6.32 -5.89 -8.91
C ILE A 25 4.98 -6.46 -8.44
N LEU A 26 3.99 -5.60 -8.20
CA LEU A 26 2.67 -6.05 -7.77
C LEU A 26 2.01 -6.92 -8.84
N SER A 27 1.98 -6.46 -10.09
CA SER A 27 1.38 -7.19 -11.21
C SER A 27 2.02 -8.57 -11.40
N ARG A 28 3.36 -8.67 -11.30
CA ARG A 28 4.09 -9.94 -11.43
C ARG A 28 3.81 -10.94 -10.31
N ASN A 29 3.47 -10.47 -9.11
CA ASN A 29 3.13 -11.36 -7.99
C ASN A 29 1.64 -11.70 -7.93
N ARG A 30 0.84 -11.27 -8.92
CA ARG A 30 -0.61 -11.52 -9.04
C ARG A 30 -1.37 -11.19 -7.75
N VAL A 31 -1.07 -10.03 -7.18
CA VAL A 31 -1.74 -9.49 -5.98
C VAL A 31 -2.92 -8.64 -6.44
N ASN A 32 -4.05 -8.73 -5.74
CA ASN A 32 -5.17 -7.85 -5.99
C ASN A 32 -4.93 -6.51 -5.28
N ILE A 33 -4.97 -5.41 -6.03
CA ILE A 33 -4.80 -4.06 -5.50
C ILE A 33 -6.20 -3.47 -5.28
N GLU A 34 -6.53 -3.19 -4.02
CA GLU A 34 -7.78 -2.52 -3.66
C GLU A 34 -7.65 -1.01 -3.87
N GLN A 35 -6.50 -0.45 -3.45
CA GLN A 35 -6.20 0.96 -3.59
C GLN A 35 -4.70 1.18 -3.80
N MET A 36 -4.36 2.15 -4.64
CA MET A 36 -3.03 2.73 -4.73
C MET A 36 -3.18 4.24 -4.87
N THR A 37 -2.58 4.99 -3.94
CA THR A 37 -2.57 6.44 -3.95
C THR A 37 -1.14 6.92 -3.88
N VAL A 38 -0.80 7.89 -4.72
CA VAL A 38 0.56 8.47 -4.78
C VAL A 38 0.45 9.98 -4.69
N PHE A 39 1.25 10.58 -3.82
CA PHE A 39 1.31 12.03 -3.66
C PHE A 39 2.72 12.45 -3.25
N GLU A 40 3.09 13.70 -3.53
CA GLU A 40 4.35 14.28 -3.05
C GLU A 40 4.21 14.65 -1.56
N THR A 41 5.22 14.32 -0.77
CA THR A 41 5.26 14.66 0.66
C THR A 41 5.61 16.14 0.88
N ALA A 42 5.62 16.58 2.14
CA ALA A 42 6.14 17.91 2.50
C ALA A 42 7.61 18.12 2.07
N ASN A 43 8.37 17.03 1.92
CA ASN A 43 9.73 17.06 1.42
C ASN A 43 9.71 16.94 -0.10
N LYS A 44 10.13 18.03 -0.76
CA LYS A 44 10.19 18.09 -2.22
C LYS A 44 11.06 16.97 -2.78
N GLY A 45 10.57 16.30 -3.80
CA GLY A 45 11.27 15.18 -4.42
C GLY A 45 11.10 13.85 -3.70
N ILE A 46 10.26 13.76 -2.66
CA ILE A 46 9.87 12.49 -2.03
C ILE A 46 8.38 12.23 -2.29
N SER A 47 8.08 11.09 -2.88
CA SER A 47 6.72 10.60 -3.10
C SER A 47 6.32 9.59 -2.03
N HIS A 48 5.08 9.68 -1.57
CA HIS A 48 4.46 8.72 -0.67
C HIS A 48 3.45 7.88 -1.44
N PHE A 49 3.56 6.58 -1.28
CA PHE A 49 2.67 5.59 -1.87
C PHE A 49 1.89 4.91 -0.74
N ASN A 50 0.58 5.04 -0.79
CA ASN A 50 -0.35 4.28 0.04
C ASN A 50 -0.97 3.17 -0.77
N LEU A 51 -0.70 1.92 -0.40
CA LEU A 51 -1.21 0.73 -1.06
C LEU A 51 -2.09 -0.06 -0.10
N VAL A 52 -3.22 -0.54 -0.64
CA VAL A 52 -4.09 -1.51 0.02
C VAL A 52 -4.18 -2.73 -0.88
N VAL A 53 -3.74 -3.89 -0.40
CA VAL A 53 -3.65 -5.12 -1.21
C VAL A 53 -4.18 -6.34 -0.48
N HIS A 54 -4.82 -7.24 -1.21
CA HIS A 54 -5.27 -8.54 -0.69
C HIS A 54 -4.21 -9.59 -0.98
N SER A 55 -3.67 -10.21 0.07
CA SER A 55 -2.62 -11.22 -0.10
C SER A 55 -2.54 -12.16 1.10
N THR A 56 -1.70 -13.19 0.96
CA THR A 56 -1.29 -14.04 2.08
C THR A 56 -0.01 -13.51 2.70
N GLU A 57 0.23 -13.81 3.97
CA GLU A 57 1.43 -13.39 4.71
C GLU A 57 2.75 -13.78 4.00
N ILE A 58 2.81 -15.00 3.47
CA ILE A 58 3.97 -15.49 2.73
C ILE A 58 4.21 -14.69 1.44
N LYS A 59 3.14 -14.27 0.75
CA LYS A 59 3.26 -13.49 -0.49
C LYS A 59 3.64 -12.05 -0.19
N ILE A 60 3.04 -11.43 0.84
CA ILE A 60 3.33 -10.03 1.17
C ILE A 60 4.79 -9.85 1.57
N GLU A 61 5.35 -10.77 2.35
CA GLU A 61 6.76 -10.73 2.74
C GLU A 61 7.70 -10.76 1.51
N LYS A 62 7.37 -11.60 0.51
CA LYS A 62 8.12 -11.67 -0.76
C LYS A 62 7.99 -10.39 -1.57
N ILE A 63 6.82 -9.75 -1.57
CA ILE A 63 6.59 -8.50 -2.29
C ILE A 63 7.40 -7.38 -1.64
N ILE A 64 7.37 -7.26 -0.32
CA ILE A 64 8.12 -6.25 0.44
C ILE A 64 9.62 -6.38 0.19
N LYS A 65 10.16 -7.60 0.24
CA LYS A 65 11.58 -7.85 -0.10
C LYS A 65 11.93 -7.40 -1.51
N LYS A 66 11.02 -7.57 -2.49
CA LYS A 66 11.24 -7.12 -3.86
C LYS A 66 11.14 -5.60 -4.00
N LEU A 67 10.19 -4.98 -3.31
CA LEU A 67 10.04 -3.52 -3.29
C LEU A 67 11.26 -2.85 -2.66
N ALA A 68 11.83 -3.43 -1.60
CA ALA A 68 13.04 -2.93 -0.95
C ALA A 68 14.30 -2.97 -1.85
N ASN A 69 14.28 -3.77 -2.93
CA ASN A 69 15.39 -3.82 -3.90
C ASN A 69 15.30 -2.71 -4.97
N ILE A 70 14.22 -1.93 -5.00
CA ILE A 70 14.13 -0.77 -5.90
C ILE A 70 15.01 0.34 -5.31
N ILE A 71 15.93 0.86 -6.13
CA ILE A 71 16.93 1.87 -5.72
C ILE A 71 16.28 3.13 -5.14
N GLU A 72 15.14 3.54 -5.71
CA GLU A 72 14.46 4.78 -5.31
C GLU A 72 13.60 4.63 -4.05
N VAL A 73 13.44 3.41 -3.53
CA VAL A 73 12.65 3.19 -2.31
C VAL A 73 13.51 3.55 -1.10
N ILE A 74 13.02 4.52 -0.33
CA ILE A 74 13.68 5.02 0.88
C ILE A 74 13.23 4.21 2.09
N ASP A 75 11.93 3.98 2.22
CA ASP A 75 11.34 3.31 3.36
C ASP A 75 10.05 2.56 2.98
N ILE A 76 9.80 1.43 3.65
CA ILE A 76 8.58 0.61 3.49
C ILE A 76 8.07 0.24 4.88
N ASN A 77 6.80 0.54 5.15
CA ASN A 77 6.13 0.18 6.39
C ASN A 77 4.78 -0.48 6.13
N ILE A 78 4.44 -1.50 6.91
CA ILE A 78 3.09 -2.08 6.96
C ILE A 78 2.35 -1.41 8.10
N THR A 79 1.39 -0.54 7.79
CA THR A 79 0.65 0.22 8.80
C THR A 79 -0.35 -0.64 9.56
N SER A 80 -1.08 -1.50 8.84
CA SER A 80 -2.09 -2.36 9.44
C SER A 80 -2.36 -3.59 8.56
N SER A 81 -2.92 -4.62 9.17
CA SER A 81 -3.42 -5.80 8.46
C SER A 81 -4.79 -6.19 9.01
N ILE A 82 -5.73 -6.50 8.11
CA ILE A 82 -7.09 -6.90 8.46
C ILE A 82 -7.29 -8.35 8.00
N PRO A 83 -7.56 -9.30 8.91
CA PRO A 83 -7.89 -10.65 8.51
C PRO A 83 -9.28 -10.70 7.87
N MET A 84 -9.40 -11.32 6.68
CA MET A 84 -10.69 -11.40 5.98
C MET A 84 -11.64 -12.47 6.55
N ASN A 85 -11.32 -13.07 7.70
CA ASN A 85 -12.18 -14.03 8.39
C ASN A 85 -13.40 -13.32 9.02
N GLY A 86 -14.45 -13.06 8.23
CA GLY A 86 -15.87 -12.89 8.58
C GLY A 86 -16.34 -11.87 9.64
N VAL A 87 -15.50 -11.48 10.60
CA VAL A 87 -15.89 -10.77 11.83
C VAL A 87 -15.27 -9.36 11.88
N ALA A 88 -14.13 -9.13 11.22
CA ALA A 88 -13.38 -7.86 11.34
C ALA A 88 -13.67 -6.83 10.23
N VAL A 89 -14.25 -7.25 9.10
CA VAL A 89 -14.57 -6.32 8.00
C VAL A 89 -15.61 -5.29 8.44
N ALA A 90 -16.53 -5.70 9.33
CA ALA A 90 -17.63 -4.89 9.83
C ALA A 90 -17.22 -3.69 10.71
N SER A 91 -16.22 -3.89 11.56
CA SER A 91 -15.82 -2.88 12.55
C SER A 91 -14.81 -1.86 12.03
N ALA A 92 -14.08 -2.17 10.94
CA ALA A 92 -13.02 -1.31 10.43
C ALA A 92 -13.53 -0.18 9.51
N TYR A 93 -14.62 -0.38 8.78
CA TYR A 93 -15.20 0.67 7.93
C TYR A 93 -15.96 1.75 8.72
N GLU A 94 -16.34 1.51 9.98
CA GLU A 94 -17.00 2.54 10.81
C GLU A 94 -16.03 3.65 11.26
N GLY A 95 -14.72 3.38 11.26
CA GLY A 95 -13.68 4.36 11.59
C GLY A 95 -13.20 5.21 10.42
N ILE A 96 -13.55 4.85 9.18
CA ILE A 96 -13.20 5.59 7.95
C ILE A 96 -14.46 6.30 7.45
N LYS A 97 -15.08 7.15 8.29
CA LYS A 97 -15.92 8.21 7.71
C LYS A 97 -14.96 9.19 7.04
N PRO A 98 -15.04 9.43 5.73
CA PRO A 98 -14.33 10.55 5.16
C PRO A 98 -14.93 11.78 5.84
N THR A 99 -14.10 12.52 6.60
CA THR A 99 -14.45 13.86 7.04
C THR A 99 -14.47 14.74 5.80
N LEU A 100 -15.51 14.59 4.99
CA LEU A 100 -15.94 15.58 4.03
C LEU A 100 -16.53 16.71 4.87
N GLU A 101 -15.67 17.53 5.48
CA GLU A 101 -16.07 18.90 5.79
C GLU A 101 -16.45 19.52 4.45
N LYS A 102 -17.77 19.63 4.25
CA LYS A 102 -18.34 20.46 3.20
C LYS A 102 -17.79 21.87 3.40
N VAL A 103 -16.82 22.26 2.59
CA VAL A 103 -16.56 23.67 2.34
C VAL A 103 -17.70 24.13 1.42
N ALA A 104 -18.75 24.67 2.04
CA ALA A 104 -19.82 25.43 1.41
C ALA A 104 -19.94 26.75 2.16
#